data_AF-A0A536MUR1-F1
#
_entry.id   AF-A0A536MUR1-F1
#
_cell.length_a   1.000
_cell.length_b   1.000
_cell.length_c   1.000
_cell.angle_alpha   90.00
_cell.angle_beta   90.00
_cell.angle_gamma   90.00
#
_symmetry.space_group_name_H-M   'P 1'
#
loop_
_entity.id
_entity.type
_entity.pdbx_description
1 polymer ?
#
loop_
_entity_poly.entity_id
_entity_poly.type
_entity_poly.pdbx_seq_one_letter_code
_entity_poly.pdbx_strand_id
1 'polypeptide(L)'
;MAVQAKGPQTGAWSKTPDLPEGHVAHTATRLLDGRVLIAGGSDVRGVATSTCELFDPKANRWIHAASLNEARAGQAATLLANGDVLISGGETGLGIYPIGPLASAEIYHPASNRWTPAAPMHVPRRMHTAVALRDGRVLVVGGTLAPGSPLAATQL
;
A
#
# COMPACT_ATOMS: atom_id res chain seq x y z
N MET A 1 -16.19 -4.80 -6.34
CA MET A 1 -15.06 -5.33 -7.15
C MET A 1 -14.87 -6.79 -6.78
N ALA A 2 -14.55 -7.67 -7.74
CA ALA A 2 -14.44 -9.11 -7.47
C ALA A 2 -13.05 -9.48 -6.96
N VAL A 3 -12.97 -10.22 -5.85
CA VAL A 3 -11.71 -10.77 -5.32
C VAL A 3 -11.65 -12.26 -5.64
N GLN A 4 -10.56 -12.69 -6.27
CA GLN A 4 -10.35 -14.07 -6.70
C GLN A 4 -9.07 -14.63 -6.07
N ALA A 5 -9.12 -15.88 -5.63
CA ALA A 5 -7.95 -16.62 -5.17
C ALA A 5 -7.67 -17.79 -6.14
N LYS A 6 -6.39 -18.12 -6.36
CA LYS A 6 -5.97 -19.26 -7.19
C LYS A 6 -5.17 -20.24 -6.35
N GLY A 7 -5.67 -21.46 -6.24
CA GLY A 7 -4.96 -22.54 -5.55
C GLY A 7 -3.80 -23.08 -6.40
N PRO A 8 -2.64 -23.44 -5.81
CA PRO A 8 -1.49 -23.92 -6.56
C PRO A 8 -1.70 -25.30 -7.21
N GLN A 9 -2.67 -26.10 -6.71
CA GLN A 9 -2.86 -27.50 -7.13
C GLN A 9 -3.91 -27.69 -8.24
N THR A 10 -4.92 -26.82 -8.34
CA THR A 10 -6.03 -26.97 -9.29
C THR A 10 -5.94 -26.00 -10.47
N GLY A 11 -5.15 -24.93 -10.35
CA GLY A 11 -5.09 -23.86 -11.35
C GLY A 11 -6.42 -23.09 -11.53
N ALA A 12 -7.47 -23.46 -10.79
CA ALA A 12 -8.78 -22.84 -10.88
C ALA A 12 -8.86 -21.63 -9.94
N TRP A 13 -9.54 -20.58 -10.41
CA TRP A 13 -9.91 -19.44 -9.59
C TRP A 13 -11.14 -19.76 -8.75
N SER A 14 -11.12 -19.40 -7.48
CA SER A 14 -12.30 -19.42 -6.61
C SER A 14 -12.68 -18.00 -6.20
N LYS A 15 -14.00 -17.75 -6.10
CA LYS A 15 -14.53 -16.48 -5.61
C LYS A 15 -14.32 -16.39 -4.09
N THR A 16 -13.84 -15.25 -3.63
CA THR A 16 -13.77 -14.88 -2.21
C THR A 16 -14.77 -13.75 -1.93
N PRO A 17 -15.04 -13.38 -0.66
CA PRO A 17 -15.88 -12.23 -0.37
C PRO A 17 -15.35 -10.96 -1.05
N ASP A 18 -16.28 -10.15 -1.53
CA ASP A 18 -15.94 -8.90 -2.21
C ASP A 18 -15.32 -7.91 -1.22
N LEU A 19 -14.38 -7.08 -1.71
CA LEU A 19 -13.74 -6.02 -0.92
C LEU A 19 -14.81 -5.01 -0.47
N PRO A 20 -14.81 -4.55 0.80
CA PRO A 20 -15.83 -3.63 1.32
C PRO A 20 -15.91 -2.31 0.55
N GLU A 21 -14.76 -1.77 0.17
CA GLU A 21 -14.63 -0.57 -0.66
C GLU A 21 -13.89 -0.92 -1.96
N GLY A 22 -14.16 -0.20 -3.04
CA GLY A 22 -13.51 -0.44 -4.32
C GLY A 22 -12.42 0.60 -4.58
N HIS A 23 -11.17 0.17 -4.71
CA HIS A 23 -10.04 1.09 -4.96
C HIS A 23 -9.06 0.50 -5.98
N VAL A 24 -8.49 1.38 -6.81
CA VAL A 24 -7.38 1.09 -7.73
C VAL A 24 -6.09 1.69 -7.20
N ALA A 25 -4.93 1.25 -7.71
CA ALA A 25 -3.61 1.73 -7.28
C ALA A 25 -3.36 1.61 -5.75
N HIS A 26 -4.04 0.65 -5.10
CA HIS A 26 -3.77 0.23 -3.74
C HIS A 26 -2.55 -0.69 -3.69
N THR A 27 -2.04 -0.95 -2.50
CA THR A 27 -1.03 -1.99 -2.25
C THR A 27 -1.62 -3.17 -1.53
N ALA A 28 -1.11 -4.38 -1.81
CA ALA A 28 -1.47 -5.61 -1.12
C ALA A 28 -0.22 -6.25 -0.51
N THR A 29 -0.15 -6.35 0.82
CA THR A 29 1.01 -6.91 1.54
C THR A 29 0.58 -8.11 2.36
N ARG A 30 1.18 -9.28 2.10
CA ARG A 30 1.00 -10.45 2.96
C ARG A 30 1.79 -10.27 4.25
N LEU A 31 1.10 -10.30 5.38
CA LEU A 31 1.68 -10.19 6.72
C LEU A 31 2.28 -11.53 7.19
N LEU A 32 3.11 -11.47 8.23
CA LEU A 32 3.76 -12.66 8.81
C LEU A 32 2.77 -13.69 9.38
N ASP A 33 1.60 -13.24 9.83
CA ASP A 33 0.53 -14.12 10.33
C ASP A 33 -0.34 -14.73 9.21
N GLY A 34 -0.05 -14.40 7.95
CA GLY A 34 -0.74 -14.91 6.77
C GLY A 34 -1.93 -14.07 6.31
N ARG A 35 -2.35 -13.04 7.06
CA ARG A 35 -3.35 -12.07 6.58
C ARG A 35 -2.79 -11.21 5.44
N VAL A 36 -3.65 -10.59 4.65
CA VAL A 36 -3.25 -9.64 3.59
C VAL A 36 -3.78 -8.26 3.92
N LEU A 37 -2.87 -7.29 4.07
CA LEU A 37 -3.20 -5.88 4.21
C LEU A 37 -3.40 -5.27 2.83
N ILE A 38 -4.59 -4.74 2.58
CA ILE A 38 -4.89 -3.80 1.51
C ILE A 38 -4.84 -2.39 2.12
N ALA A 39 -4.15 -1.47 1.46
CA ALA A 39 -3.99 -0.11 1.99
C ALA A 39 -4.01 0.93 0.88
N GLY A 40 -4.78 1.99 1.12
CA GLY A 40 -4.91 3.16 0.26
C GLY A 40 -5.48 2.83 -1.12
N GLY A 41 -5.02 3.59 -2.11
CA GLY A 41 -5.56 3.58 -3.47
C GLY A 41 -6.48 4.76 -3.72
N SER A 42 -7.22 4.71 -4.81
CA SER A 42 -8.18 5.75 -5.17
C SER A 42 -9.55 5.18 -5.51
N ASP A 43 -10.59 5.94 -5.20
CA ASP A 43 -11.96 5.65 -5.61
C ASP A 43 -12.15 5.81 -7.14
N VAL A 44 -13.39 5.59 -7.60
CA VAL A 44 -13.76 5.71 -9.01
C VAL A 44 -13.62 7.14 -9.58
N ARG A 45 -13.51 8.14 -8.71
CA ARG A 45 -13.33 9.55 -9.07
C ARG A 45 -11.84 9.95 -9.06
N GLY A 46 -10.95 9.00 -8.73
CA GLY A 46 -9.52 9.23 -8.61
C GLY A 46 -9.11 9.97 -7.34
N VAL A 47 -9.99 10.05 -6.34
CA VAL A 47 -9.67 10.63 -5.03
C VAL A 47 -8.95 9.57 -4.21
N ALA A 48 -7.79 9.91 -3.64
CA ALA A 48 -7.07 8.97 -2.79
C ALA A 48 -7.88 8.67 -1.52
N THR A 49 -7.79 7.43 -1.04
CA THR A 49 -8.40 6.99 0.22
C THR A 49 -7.34 6.69 1.26
N SER A 50 -7.70 6.83 2.53
CA SER A 50 -6.93 6.35 3.68
C SER A 50 -7.41 4.98 4.17
N THR A 51 -8.45 4.41 3.55
CA THR A 51 -9.03 3.13 3.97
C THR A 51 -8.05 1.98 3.80
N CYS A 52 -8.16 1.03 4.72
CA CYS A 52 -7.31 -0.14 4.81
C CYS A 52 -8.14 -1.33 5.29
N GLU A 53 -7.87 -2.50 4.72
CA GLU A 53 -8.58 -3.74 5.01
C GLU A 53 -7.60 -4.89 5.20
N LEU A 54 -7.96 -5.82 6.07
CA LEU A 54 -7.25 -7.07 6.25
C LEU A 54 -8.11 -8.22 5.74
N PHE A 55 -7.58 -8.99 4.81
CA PHE A 55 -8.15 -10.28 4.46
C PHE A 55 -7.60 -11.35 5.41
N ASP A 56 -8.49 -12.02 6.12
CA ASP A 56 -8.18 -13.24 6.88
C ASP A 56 -8.51 -14.46 6.00
N PRO A 57 -7.50 -15.17 5.45
CA PRO A 57 -7.72 -16.33 4.60
C PRO A 57 -8.25 -17.55 5.37
N LYS A 58 -8.03 -17.64 6.69
CA LYS A 58 -8.54 -18.76 7.51
C LYS A 58 -10.03 -18.62 7.75
N ALA A 59 -10.47 -17.41 8.07
CA ALA A 59 -11.88 -17.09 8.26
C ALA A 59 -12.59 -16.74 6.94
N ASN A 60 -11.85 -16.63 5.83
CA ASN A 60 -12.31 -16.20 4.52
C ASN A 60 -13.20 -14.95 4.63
N ARG A 61 -12.71 -13.88 5.27
CA ARG A 61 -13.44 -12.63 5.48
C ARG A 61 -12.54 -11.42 5.52
N TRP A 62 -13.14 -10.26 5.24
CA TRP A 62 -12.51 -8.95 5.42
C TRP A 62 -12.71 -8.44 6.85
N ILE A 63 -11.69 -7.73 7.35
CA ILE A 63 -11.67 -7.06 8.64
C ILE A 63 -11.22 -5.62 8.38
N HIS A 64 -11.84 -4.65 9.05
CA HIS A 64 -11.40 -3.26 8.95
C HIS A 64 -10.05 -3.07 9.66
N ALA A 65 -9.07 -2.50 8.97
CA ALA A 65 -7.81 -2.09 9.57
C ALA A 65 -7.87 -0.61 9.95
N ALA A 66 -6.95 -0.15 10.79
CA ALA A 66 -6.79 1.28 11.01
C ALA A 66 -6.49 2.00 9.69
N SER A 67 -7.11 3.15 9.51
CA SER A 67 -6.87 4.00 8.34
C SER A 67 -5.49 4.65 8.40
N LEU A 68 -4.91 4.90 7.23
CA LEU A 68 -3.71 5.73 7.08
C LEU A 68 -3.94 7.13 7.67
N ASN A 69 -2.87 7.76 8.17
CA ASN A 69 -2.93 9.15 8.61
C ASN A 69 -3.07 10.11 7.42
N GLU A 70 -2.53 9.75 6.27
CA GLU A 70 -2.66 10.50 5.03
C GLU A 70 -3.15 9.60 3.88
N ALA A 71 -4.27 9.98 3.27
CA ALA A 71 -4.84 9.31 2.12
C ALA A 71 -3.87 9.34 0.93
N ARG A 72 -3.66 8.19 0.29
CA ARG A 72 -2.69 8.05 -0.79
C ARG A 72 -3.06 6.95 -1.79
N ALA A 73 -2.71 7.17 -3.06
CA ALA A 73 -2.75 6.19 -4.14
C ALA A 73 -1.38 6.06 -4.82
N GLY A 74 -1.07 4.89 -5.40
CA GLY A 74 0.21 4.68 -6.10
C GLY A 74 1.44 4.66 -5.19
N GLN A 75 1.25 4.41 -3.91
CA GLN A 75 2.29 4.21 -2.90
C GLN A 75 3.00 2.86 -3.07
N ALA A 76 4.16 2.71 -2.44
CA ALA A 76 4.82 1.42 -2.27
C ALA A 76 4.66 0.92 -0.83
N ALA A 77 4.41 -0.38 -0.66
CA ALA A 77 4.35 -1.04 0.64
C ALA A 77 5.47 -2.09 0.74
N THR A 78 6.10 -2.18 1.91
CA THR A 78 7.21 -3.10 2.18
C THR A 78 7.02 -3.74 3.55
N LEU A 79 6.91 -5.07 3.57
CA LEU A 79 6.96 -5.84 4.82
C LEU A 79 8.39 -5.79 5.37
N LEU A 80 8.53 -5.32 6.60
CA LEU A 80 9.80 -5.23 7.31
C LEU A 80 10.09 -6.54 8.07
N ALA A 81 11.36 -6.77 8.41
CA ALA A 81 11.80 -7.99 9.09
C ALA A 81 11.15 -8.20 10.47
N ASN A 82 10.76 -7.11 11.14
CA ASN A 82 10.05 -7.15 12.42
C ASN A 82 8.53 -7.44 12.29
N GLY A 83 8.01 -7.55 11.06
CA GLY A 83 6.61 -7.80 10.78
C GLY A 83 5.73 -6.57 10.58
N ASP A 84 6.28 -5.37 10.77
CA ASP A 84 5.59 -4.13 10.43
C ASP A 84 5.57 -3.89 8.91
N VAL A 85 4.71 -3.00 8.43
CA VAL A 85 4.64 -2.63 7.01
C VAL A 85 4.95 -1.15 6.84
N LEU A 86 6.03 -0.83 6.14
CA LEU A 86 6.32 0.53 5.70
C LEU A 86 5.50 0.84 4.45
N ILE A 87 4.74 1.93 4.46
CA ILE A 87 4.18 2.56 3.29
C ILE A 87 4.91 3.88 3.02
N SER A 88 5.26 4.12 1.75
CA SER A 88 6.00 5.30 1.33
C SER A 88 5.41 5.92 0.07
N GLY A 89 5.37 7.26 0.04
CA GLY A 89 4.98 8.06 -1.11
C GLY A 89 3.56 7.83 -1.59
N GLY A 90 3.36 7.88 -2.90
CA GLY A 90 2.04 7.91 -3.54
C GLY A 90 1.61 9.34 -3.85
N GLU A 91 0.32 9.56 -4.04
CA GLU A 91 -0.28 10.87 -4.29
C GLU A 91 -1.65 10.99 -3.62
N THR A 92 -2.07 12.22 -3.31
CA THR A 92 -3.36 12.53 -2.69
C THR A 92 -4.56 12.43 -3.66
N GLY A 93 -4.30 12.20 -4.95
CA GLY A 93 -5.32 11.98 -5.98
C GLY A 93 -6.00 13.25 -6.50
N LEU A 94 -6.85 13.10 -7.53
CA LEU A 94 -7.46 14.18 -8.33
C LEU A 94 -8.43 15.09 -7.55
N GLY A 95 -8.85 14.69 -6.34
CA GLY A 95 -9.76 15.45 -5.48
C GLY A 95 -9.08 16.46 -4.54
N ILE A 96 -7.74 16.45 -4.46
CA ILE A 96 -6.97 17.32 -3.56
C ILE A 96 -5.97 18.09 -4.42
N TYR A 97 -6.20 19.39 -4.60
CA TYR A 97 -5.32 20.27 -5.39
C TYR A 97 -4.37 21.08 -4.48
N PRO A 98 -3.07 21.18 -4.81
CA PRO A 98 -2.41 20.57 -5.97
C PRO A 98 -2.22 19.06 -5.80
N ILE A 99 -2.44 18.32 -6.89
CA ILE A 99 -2.18 16.88 -6.96
C ILE A 99 -0.66 16.70 -6.95
N GLY A 100 -0.12 16.27 -5.83
CA GLY A 100 1.31 16.18 -5.60
C GLY A 100 1.74 14.76 -5.25
N PRO A 101 2.93 14.33 -5.71
CA PRO A 101 3.56 13.17 -5.13
C PRO A 101 3.84 13.42 -3.63
N LEU A 102 3.76 12.37 -2.83
CA LEU A 102 4.02 12.42 -1.40
C LEU A 102 5.46 12.03 -1.10
N ALA A 103 6.07 12.75 -0.15
CA ALA A 103 7.32 12.35 0.49
C ALA A 103 7.07 11.58 1.78
N SER A 104 5.87 11.69 2.35
CA SER A 104 5.51 11.07 3.61
C SER A 104 5.61 9.54 3.55
N ALA A 105 5.87 8.96 4.72
CA ALA A 105 5.86 7.53 4.95
C ALA A 105 5.21 7.24 6.29
N GLU A 106 4.63 6.04 6.40
CA GLU A 106 3.93 5.57 7.60
C GLU A 106 4.24 4.10 7.83
N ILE A 107 4.30 3.68 9.09
CA ILE A 107 4.51 2.28 9.47
C ILE A 107 3.22 1.75 10.07
N TYR A 108 2.69 0.67 9.48
CA TYR A 108 1.62 -0.10 10.07
C TYR A 108 2.18 -1.15 11.02
N HIS A 109 1.63 -1.18 12.22
CA HIS A 109 1.91 -2.16 13.26
C HIS A 109 0.75 -3.16 13.36
N PRO A 110 0.85 -4.37 12.75
CA PRO A 110 -0.25 -5.34 12.73
C PRO A 110 -0.68 -5.82 14.11
N ALA A 111 0.26 -5.86 15.07
CA ALA A 111 0.00 -6.32 16.43
C ALA A 111 -0.96 -5.39 17.18
N SER A 112 -0.87 -4.08 16.93
CA SER A 112 -1.73 -3.08 17.56
C SER A 112 -2.82 -2.53 16.63
N ASN A 113 -2.81 -2.91 15.35
CA ASN A 113 -3.65 -2.33 14.30
C ASN A 113 -3.59 -0.80 14.30
N ARG A 114 -2.39 -0.23 14.13
CA ARG A 114 -2.16 1.22 14.17
C ARG A 114 -1.13 1.64 13.13
N TRP A 115 -1.27 2.86 12.62
CA TRP A 115 -0.28 3.54 11.81
C TRP A 115 0.50 4.56 12.65
N THR A 116 1.80 4.63 12.44
CA THR A 116 2.65 5.70 12.98
C THR A 116 3.37 6.44 11.85
N PRO A 117 3.54 7.76 11.93
CA PRO A 117 4.35 8.49 10.97
C PRO A 117 5.81 8.00 10.99
N ALA A 118 6.42 7.88 9.82
CA ALA A 118 7.84 7.59 9.65
C ALA A 118 8.57 8.79 9.04
N ALA A 119 9.91 8.71 9.02
CA ALA A 119 10.72 9.74 8.37
C ALA A 119 10.35 9.85 6.88
N PRO A 120 10.13 11.07 6.35
CA PRO A 120 9.79 11.26 4.95
C PRO A 120 11.00 11.01 4.04
N MET A 121 10.71 10.66 2.79
CA MET A 121 11.69 10.64 1.72
C MET A 121 12.22 12.04 1.42
N HIS A 122 13.47 12.15 0.96
CA HIS A 122 14.03 13.44 0.54
C HIS A 122 13.35 14.02 -0.70
N VAL A 123 12.86 13.14 -1.57
CA VAL A 123 12.17 13.51 -2.81
C VAL A 123 10.81 12.83 -2.82
N PRO A 124 9.71 13.60 -2.94
CA PRO A 124 8.38 13.02 -3.05
C PRO A 124 8.28 12.17 -4.31
N ARG A 125 7.53 11.07 -4.28
CA ARG A 125 7.37 10.19 -5.44
C ARG A 125 6.12 9.33 -5.34
N ARG A 126 5.60 8.98 -6.50
CA ARG A 126 4.52 8.01 -6.69
C ARG A 126 4.92 6.96 -7.72
N MET A 127 4.26 5.81 -7.70
CA MET A 127 4.48 4.69 -8.61
C MET A 127 5.94 4.20 -8.63
N HIS A 128 6.63 4.31 -7.49
CA HIS A 128 7.97 3.76 -7.29
C HIS A 128 7.91 2.31 -6.80
N THR A 129 9.06 1.65 -6.78
CA THR A 129 9.23 0.35 -6.11
C THR A 129 10.04 0.55 -4.84
N ALA A 130 9.70 -0.21 -3.79
CA ALA A 130 10.43 -0.26 -2.54
C ALA A 130 10.77 -1.72 -2.20
N VAL A 131 12.00 -1.97 -1.75
CA VAL A 131 12.49 -3.32 -1.44
C VAL A 131 13.23 -3.30 -0.09
N ALA A 132 12.82 -4.18 0.81
CA ALA A 132 13.54 -4.42 2.06
C ALA A 132 14.91 -5.05 1.77
N LEU A 133 15.96 -4.47 2.36
CA LEU A 133 17.31 -5.00 2.34
C LEU A 133 17.56 -5.89 3.56
N ARG A 134 18.55 -6.78 3.45
CA ARG A 134 18.89 -7.75 4.51
C ARG A 134 19.36 -7.09 5.81
N ASP A 135 19.87 -5.87 5.72
CA ASP A 135 20.33 -5.07 6.86
C ASP A 135 19.21 -4.25 7.52
N GLY A 136 17.96 -4.41 7.08
CA GLY A 136 16.79 -3.73 7.62
C GLY A 136 16.46 -2.39 6.98
N ARG A 137 17.28 -1.89 6.04
CA ARG A 137 16.97 -0.68 5.27
C ARG A 137 15.93 -0.96 4.18
N VAL A 138 15.33 0.09 3.62
CA VAL A 138 14.40 -0.03 2.49
C VAL A 138 14.92 0.77 1.31
N LEU A 139 15.28 0.08 0.24
CA LEU A 139 15.70 0.69 -1.02
C LEU A 139 14.48 1.15 -1.82
N VAL A 140 14.39 2.43 -2.10
CA VAL A 140 13.33 3.03 -2.93
C VAL A 140 13.92 3.44 -4.28
N VAL A 141 13.33 2.93 -5.36
CA VAL A 141 13.83 3.13 -6.74
C VAL A 141 12.72 3.66 -7.65
N GLY A 142 13.06 4.68 -8.43
CA GLY A 142 12.20 5.18 -9.51
C GLY A 142 10.99 5.98 -9.04
N GLY A 143 9.90 5.90 -9.79
CA GLY A 143 8.70 6.71 -9.59
C GLY A 143 8.70 8.01 -10.39
N THR A 144 7.66 8.81 -10.21
CA THR A 144 7.44 10.05 -10.97
C THR A 144 7.12 11.22 -10.03
N LEU A 145 7.52 12.44 -10.43
CA LEU A 145 7.14 13.69 -9.77
C LEU A 145 5.84 14.29 -10.33
N ALA A 146 5.61 14.06 -11.61
CA ALA A 146 4.47 14.54 -12.38
C ALA A 146 4.24 13.56 -13.56
N PRO A 147 3.06 13.56 -14.20
CA PRO A 147 2.84 12.76 -15.40
C PRO A 147 3.95 13.01 -16.44
N GLY A 148 4.63 11.95 -16.88
CA GLY A 148 5.70 12.05 -17.89
C GLY A 148 7.08 12.49 -17.38
N SER A 149 7.28 12.65 -16.07
CA SER A 149 8.58 13.00 -15.47
C SER A 149 9.17 11.84 -14.64
N PRO A 150 9.82 10.84 -15.28
CA PRO A 150 10.43 9.73 -14.57
C PRO A 150 11.65 10.16 -13.74
N LEU A 151 11.78 9.59 -12.55
CA LEU A 151 12.96 9.76 -11.70
C LEU A 151 13.95 8.61 -11.93
N ALA A 152 15.19 8.95 -12.27
CA ALA A 152 16.34 8.05 -12.21
C ALA A 152 17.05 8.14 -10.84
N ALA A 153 16.27 8.21 -9.76
CA ALA A 153 16.80 8.43 -8.40
C ALA A 153 16.50 7.24 -7.49
N THR A 154 17.52 6.80 -6.76
CA THR A 154 17.47 5.74 -5.75
C THR A 154 17.76 6.35 -4.38
N GLN A 155 17.03 5.93 -3.35
CA GLN A 155 17.29 6.32 -1.96
C GLN A 155 17.16 5.11 -1.01
N LEU A 156 17.81 5.22 0.15
CA LEU A 156 17.91 4.20 1.21
C LEU A 156 17.26 4.69 2.50
#